data_AF-A0A7S0B989-F1
#
_entry.id   AF-A0A7S0B989-F1
#
_cell.length_a   1.000
_cell.length_b   1.000
_cell.length_c   1.000
_cell.angle_alpha   90.00
_cell.angle_beta   90.00
_cell.angle_gamma   90.00
#
_symmetry.space_group_name_H-M   'P 1'
#
loop_
_entity.id
_entity.type
_entity.pdbx_description
1 polymer ?
#
loop_
_entity_poly.entity_id
_entity_poly.type
_entity_poly.pdbx_seq_one_letter_code
_entity_poly.pdbx_strand_id
1 'polypeptide(L)'
;LKLLKRCNTRAGPPQPPRGMPLEDPTKASKIERLTRAQERFRPLLDDSRRWENECEAVFSEFRVAVVHLRRDSVELDAVEDKEVVWRFLCKLSRDRRPFWGRCEEVLRTLMVSDEWMKAFVQDPEANLNDLPTNVIKEFGSRIEEVGGVPQVHVRLAIIGCGAAAARHCASIARYNEHARNDFFRIVALCDPVPARVAALRELPEAAKLRLDDAAEVPSIEALFDRVDFDTAALLGHAHREGTLAELFARKKFALAEPPLAPTLEAAARLVRLSRQEQPPVQRLLVAETGEHWPDVLAAAGRAAAGAIGEVVAAEGRAVAAGPEAREALVEGIGCTLAPGLRWVRALRRLLGPVEEACGARRELAAVAPPAEALPGGTPSQTPTRSRRGALAVENVAVCLLRHAGGAVSTMHAHSCVAPNLALLLPPIIVSGTQGDLVIEDSSARASADAAAAGSRSSGSRRASSADTSPSSAKATPPKEGLTGEEALWALFAGQVRPAARNTAGQPLPPEEVPAELRANLEEHLADLAVAQALHRSFETRRFEAVSRLS
;
A
#
# COMPACT_ATOMS: atom_id res chain seq x y z
N LEU A 1 72.14 31.68 6.55
CA LEU A 1 71.68 33.00 6.07
C LEU A 1 70.23 32.85 5.62
N LYS A 2 69.21 33.07 6.46
CA LYS A 2 68.76 34.40 6.96
C LYS A 2 68.75 35.43 5.82
N LEU A 3 67.75 35.40 4.95
CA LEU A 3 67.22 36.56 4.21
C LEU A 3 66.19 36.08 3.19
N LEU A 4 64.91 36.04 3.60
CA LEU A 4 63.72 36.23 2.76
C LEU A 4 62.46 36.20 3.66
N LYS A 5 62.44 37.11 4.65
CA LYS A 5 61.23 37.60 5.31
C LYS A 5 61.21 39.10 5.10
N ARG A 6 60.50 39.57 4.07
CA ARG A 6 60.16 40.99 3.90
C ARG A 6 58.68 41.12 3.53
N CYS A 7 57.95 41.64 4.50
CA CYS A 7 56.88 42.63 4.40
C CYS A 7 55.90 42.51 3.23
N ASN A 8 54.69 42.00 3.53
CA ASN A 8 53.48 42.36 2.79
C ASN A 8 52.38 42.77 3.79
N THR A 9 52.59 43.89 4.47
CA THR A 9 51.56 44.59 5.24
C THR A 9 50.74 45.45 4.27
N ARG A 10 49.75 44.86 3.60
CA ARG A 10 48.67 45.64 2.99
C ARG A 10 47.85 46.23 4.14
N ALA A 11 47.83 47.56 4.23
CA ALA A 11 46.90 48.27 5.07
C ALA A 11 45.48 47.82 4.72
N GLY A 12 44.80 47.19 5.67
CA GLY A 12 43.37 46.90 5.54
C GLY A 12 42.58 48.19 5.39
N PRO A 13 41.41 48.17 4.74
CA PRO A 13 40.54 49.33 4.64
C PRO A 13 40.25 49.91 6.04
N PRO A 14 40.09 51.23 6.17
CA PRO A 14 39.84 51.88 7.46
C PRO A 14 38.62 51.23 8.12
N GLN A 15 38.79 50.75 9.36
CA GLN A 15 37.67 50.24 10.13
C GLN A 15 36.66 51.39 10.32
N PRO A 16 35.37 51.18 10.01
CA PRO A 16 34.35 52.19 10.27
C PRO A 16 34.34 52.54 11.76
N PRO A 17 34.03 53.80 12.11
CA PRO A 17 34.04 54.27 13.49
C PRO A 17 33.15 53.37 14.37
N ARG A 18 33.76 52.72 15.37
CA ARG A 18 33.06 51.97 16.41
C ARG A 18 32.26 52.96 17.26
N GLY A 19 30.94 52.85 17.22
CA GLY A 19 30.09 53.31 18.33
C GLY A 19 29.13 54.45 18.03
N MET A 20 28.33 54.36 16.96
CA MET A 20 26.99 54.96 17.04
C MET A 20 26.03 53.87 17.52
N PRO A 21 25.26 54.09 18.61
CA PRO A 21 24.21 53.17 19.00
C PRO A 21 23.23 53.08 17.82
N LEU A 22 23.17 51.92 17.18
CA LEU A 22 22.12 51.61 16.22
C LEU A 22 20.81 51.67 17.00
N GLU A 23 19.99 52.69 16.72
CA GLU A 23 18.64 52.76 17.25
C GLU A 23 17.91 51.46 16.89
N ASP A 24 17.27 50.84 17.88
CA ASP A 24 16.51 49.62 17.67
C ASP A 24 15.42 49.89 16.62
N PRO A 25 15.34 49.12 15.54
CA PRO A 25 14.35 49.34 14.49
C PRO A 25 12.94 49.28 15.10
N THR A 26 12.07 50.20 14.66
CA THR A 26 10.68 50.25 15.10
C THR A 26 9.96 48.94 14.79
N LYS A 27 8.94 48.58 15.59
CA LYS A 27 8.14 47.36 15.39
C LYS A 27 7.60 47.25 13.95
N ALA A 28 7.08 48.35 13.41
CA ALA A 28 6.59 48.42 12.03
C ALA A 28 7.69 48.08 11.00
N SER A 29 8.90 48.62 11.18
CA SER A 29 10.04 48.32 10.30
C SER A 29 10.46 46.85 10.38
N LYS A 30 10.36 46.20 11.56
CA LYS A 30 10.63 44.78 11.71
C LYS A 30 9.62 43.90 10.97
N ILE A 31 8.33 44.21 11.08
CA ILE A 31 7.25 43.50 10.36
C ILE A 31 7.42 43.65 8.85
N GLU A 32 7.66 44.87 8.37
CA GLU A 32 7.87 45.13 6.93
C GLU A 32 9.03 44.30 6.37
N ARG A 33 10.13 44.18 7.13
CA ARG A 33 11.26 43.33 6.76
C ARG A 33 10.90 41.84 6.73
N LEU A 34 10.08 41.39 7.68
CA LEU A 34 9.61 40.00 7.73
C LEU A 34 8.72 39.67 6.53
N THR A 35 7.72 40.50 6.25
CA THR A 35 6.80 40.35 5.10
C THR A 35 7.57 40.37 3.79
N ARG A 36 8.50 41.32 3.60
CA ARG A 36 9.33 41.38 2.39
C ARG A 36 10.19 40.13 2.20
N ALA A 37 10.74 39.57 3.27
CA ALA A 37 11.52 38.34 3.19
C ALA A 37 10.63 37.13 2.86
N GLN A 38 9.42 37.07 3.43
CA GLN A 38 8.42 36.04 3.17
C GLN A 38 7.92 36.06 1.72
N GLU A 39 7.63 37.23 1.15
CA GLU A 39 7.17 37.36 -0.24
C GLU A 39 8.17 36.75 -1.25
N ARG A 40 9.45 36.72 -0.88
CA ARG A 40 10.51 36.10 -1.68
C ARG A 40 10.53 34.57 -1.60
N PHE A 41 9.76 33.93 -0.72
CA PHE A 41 9.72 32.46 -0.62
C PHE A 41 8.94 31.82 -1.75
N ARG A 42 7.79 32.37 -2.19
CA ARG A 42 6.96 31.76 -3.25
C ARG A 42 7.77 31.45 -4.52
N PRO A 43 8.52 32.42 -5.10
CA PRO A 43 9.28 32.15 -6.32
C PRO A 43 10.42 31.12 -6.14
N LEU A 44 10.89 30.90 -4.91
CA LEU A 44 11.91 29.89 -4.61
C LEU A 44 11.31 28.49 -4.43
N LEU A 45 10.06 28.41 -4.01
CA LEU A 45 9.34 27.14 -3.93
C LEU A 45 9.06 26.60 -5.34
N ASP A 46 8.70 27.49 -6.27
CA ASP A 46 8.31 27.16 -7.64
C ASP A 46 9.50 26.96 -8.61
N ASP A 47 10.67 27.56 -8.35
CA ASP A 47 11.83 27.51 -9.24
C ASP A 47 13.05 26.87 -8.56
N SER A 48 13.37 25.63 -8.96
CA SER A 48 14.52 24.86 -8.46
C SER A 48 15.86 25.55 -8.68
N ARG A 49 16.03 26.29 -9.78
CA ARG A 49 17.29 27.00 -10.04
C ARG A 49 17.43 28.17 -9.09
N ARG A 50 16.37 28.93 -8.83
CA ARG A 50 16.42 30.02 -7.85
C ARG A 50 16.58 29.47 -6.44
N TRP A 51 15.91 28.38 -6.11
CA TRP A 51 16.12 27.65 -4.85
C TRP A 51 17.60 27.37 -4.61
N GLU A 52 18.30 26.80 -5.59
CA GLU A 52 19.71 26.46 -5.46
C GLU A 52 20.62 27.67 -5.18
N ASN A 53 20.29 28.82 -5.75
CA ASN A 53 21.17 29.99 -5.75
C ASN A 53 20.81 31.05 -4.70
N GLU A 54 19.54 31.18 -4.33
CA GLU A 54 19.04 32.31 -3.53
C GLU A 54 18.54 31.91 -2.14
N CYS A 55 18.22 30.63 -1.89
CA CYS A 55 17.51 30.22 -0.66
C CYS A 55 18.24 30.62 0.64
N GLU A 56 19.57 30.51 0.69
CA GLU A 56 20.36 30.87 1.88
C GLU A 56 20.25 32.37 2.21
N ALA A 57 20.35 33.22 1.19
CA ALA A 57 20.31 34.67 1.39
C ALA A 57 18.93 35.10 1.90
N VAL A 58 17.87 34.62 1.25
CA VAL A 58 16.48 34.93 1.65
C VAL A 58 16.17 34.38 3.04
N PHE A 59 16.58 33.13 3.34
CA PHE A 59 16.41 32.56 4.67
C PHE A 59 17.15 33.35 5.75
N SER A 60 18.36 33.84 5.46
CA SER A 60 19.14 34.62 6.42
C SER A 60 18.47 35.96 6.75
N GLU A 61 17.91 36.65 5.75
CA GLU A 61 17.13 37.87 5.96
C GLU A 61 15.87 37.60 6.81
N PHE A 62 15.12 36.56 6.45
CA PHE A 62 13.93 36.11 7.17
C PHE A 62 14.23 35.76 8.63
N ARG A 63 15.26 34.94 8.87
CA ARG A 63 15.68 34.54 10.23
C ARG A 63 15.96 35.75 11.11
N VAL A 64 16.71 36.74 10.61
CA VAL A 64 17.03 37.94 11.39
C VAL A 64 15.75 38.69 11.77
N ALA A 65 14.78 38.79 10.85
CA ALA A 65 13.50 39.44 11.13
C ALA A 65 12.69 38.68 12.19
N VAL A 66 12.60 37.34 12.09
CA VAL A 66 11.92 36.49 13.10
C VAL A 66 12.58 36.62 14.48
N VAL A 67 13.92 36.54 14.55
CA VAL A 67 14.65 36.64 15.82
C VAL A 67 14.45 38.01 16.48
N HIS A 68 14.32 39.09 15.71
CA HIS A 68 14.01 40.43 16.23
C HIS A 68 12.57 40.59 16.76
N LEU A 69 11.66 39.70 16.35
CA LEU A 69 10.26 39.67 16.75
C LEU A 69 9.95 38.56 17.76
N ARG A 70 10.94 37.79 18.22
CA ARG A 70 10.74 36.64 19.15
C ARG A 70 10.06 36.96 20.49
N ARG A 71 9.97 38.24 20.86
CA ARG A 71 9.31 38.73 22.09
C ARG A 71 7.95 39.39 21.81
N ASP A 72 7.61 39.58 20.54
CA ASP A 72 6.47 40.34 20.03
C ASP A 72 5.55 39.36 19.28
N SER A 73 4.92 38.43 20.01
CA SER A 73 4.14 37.33 19.41
C SER A 73 2.91 37.83 18.64
N VAL A 74 2.26 38.90 19.13
CA VAL A 74 1.09 39.51 18.46
C VAL A 74 1.45 40.01 17.07
N GLU A 75 2.63 40.62 16.93
CA GLU A 75 3.16 41.14 15.69
C GLU A 75 3.58 40.01 14.74
N LEU A 76 4.11 38.92 15.28
CA LEU A 76 4.42 37.72 14.52
C LEU A 76 3.12 37.05 14.01
N ASP A 77 2.05 37.07 14.79
CA ASP A 77 0.74 36.49 14.43
C ASP A 77 0.03 37.30 13.34
N ALA A 78 0.30 38.60 13.25
CA ALA A 78 -0.24 39.49 12.24
C ALA A 78 0.31 39.24 10.82
N VAL A 79 1.35 38.41 10.69
CA VAL A 79 1.94 38.05 9.39
C VAL A 79 0.96 37.15 8.62
N GLU A 80 0.59 37.53 7.41
CA GLU A 80 -0.26 36.75 6.51
C GLU A 80 0.52 35.58 5.88
N ASP A 81 -0.12 34.70 5.09
CA ASP A 81 0.56 33.65 4.29
C ASP A 81 1.55 32.74 5.05
N LYS A 82 1.23 32.36 6.29
CA LYS A 82 2.11 31.57 7.18
C LYS A 82 2.46 30.20 6.59
N GLU A 83 1.58 29.63 5.78
CA GLU A 83 1.71 28.35 5.08
C GLU A 83 2.93 28.36 4.14
N VAL A 84 3.15 29.46 3.42
CA VAL A 84 4.29 29.62 2.50
C VAL A 84 5.62 29.52 3.26
N VAL A 85 5.68 30.10 4.46
CA VAL A 85 6.86 30.04 5.32
C VAL A 85 7.10 28.61 5.79
N TRP A 86 6.04 27.90 6.20
CA TRP A 86 6.17 26.51 6.63
C TRP A 86 6.68 25.60 5.51
N ARG A 87 6.12 25.71 4.30
CA ARG A 87 6.60 24.98 3.12
C ARG A 87 8.07 25.27 2.83
N PHE A 88 8.47 26.54 2.90
CA PHE A 88 9.87 26.95 2.72
C PHE A 88 10.79 26.33 3.77
N LEU A 89 10.43 26.39 5.06
CA LEU A 89 11.24 25.85 6.15
C LEU A 89 11.34 24.32 6.09
N CYS A 90 10.27 23.62 5.71
CA CYS A 90 10.26 22.19 5.44
C CYS A 90 11.19 21.84 4.28
N LYS A 91 11.02 22.48 3.10
CA LYS A 91 11.89 22.25 1.92
C LYS A 91 13.36 22.56 2.25
N LEU A 92 13.64 23.65 2.98
CA LEU A 92 15.00 24.03 3.36
C LEU A 92 15.65 22.99 4.28
N SER A 93 14.90 22.53 5.27
CA SER A 93 15.37 21.54 6.23
C SER A 93 15.61 20.19 5.56
N ARG A 94 14.76 19.78 4.62
CA ARG A 94 14.96 18.57 3.80
C ARG A 94 16.18 18.68 2.88
N ASP A 95 16.31 19.76 2.13
CA ASP A 95 17.27 19.88 1.03
C ASP A 95 18.65 20.41 1.46
N ARG A 96 18.75 21.05 2.63
CA ARG A 96 19.94 21.81 3.07
C ARG A 96 20.29 21.58 4.54
N ARG A 97 20.76 20.36 4.86
CA ARG A 97 21.22 19.97 6.21
C ARG A 97 22.17 20.96 6.94
N PRO A 98 23.11 21.67 6.28
CA PRO A 98 23.97 22.64 6.96
C PRO A 98 23.23 23.81 7.65
N PHE A 99 21.96 24.04 7.32
CA PHE A 99 21.16 25.12 7.90
C PHE A 99 20.33 24.70 9.10
N TRP A 100 20.33 23.42 9.49
CA TRP A 100 19.48 22.91 10.55
C TRP A 100 19.53 23.73 11.84
N GLY A 101 20.72 24.02 12.38
CA GLY A 101 20.83 24.84 13.60
C GLY A 101 20.22 26.25 13.48
N ARG A 102 20.26 26.87 12.29
CA ARG A 102 19.62 28.16 12.03
C ARG A 102 18.10 28.01 11.86
N CYS A 103 17.65 26.94 11.19
CA CYS A 103 16.23 26.61 11.07
C CYS A 103 15.61 26.36 12.45
N GLU A 104 16.26 25.58 13.30
CA GLU A 104 15.79 25.24 14.65
C GLU A 104 15.48 26.47 15.50
N GLU A 105 16.32 27.51 15.43
CA GLU A 105 16.09 28.78 16.14
C GLU A 105 14.82 29.50 15.65
N VAL A 106 14.62 29.54 14.33
CA VAL A 106 13.42 30.11 13.71
C VAL A 106 12.20 29.30 14.11
N LEU A 107 12.26 27.97 13.96
CA LEU A 107 11.18 27.05 14.29
C LEU A 107 10.74 27.20 15.75
N ARG A 108 11.67 27.18 16.71
CA ARG A 108 11.38 27.41 18.13
C ARG A 108 10.72 28.76 18.41
N THR A 109 11.07 29.79 17.63
CA THR A 109 10.45 31.11 17.75
C THR A 109 9.01 31.10 17.25
N LEU A 110 8.77 30.52 16.07
CA LEU A 110 7.43 30.44 15.47
C LEU A 110 6.49 29.53 16.28
N MET A 111 6.99 28.43 16.85
CA MET A 111 6.21 27.46 17.64
C MET A 111 5.55 28.03 18.91
N VAL A 112 6.04 29.16 19.41
CA VAL A 112 5.44 29.83 20.57
C VAL A 112 4.03 30.32 20.23
N SER A 113 3.74 30.63 18.97
CA SER A 113 2.44 31.11 18.52
C SER A 113 1.48 29.98 18.14
N ASP A 114 0.26 30.04 18.68
CA ASP A 114 -0.84 29.16 18.28
C ASP A 114 -1.25 29.35 16.81
N GLU A 115 -1.27 30.58 16.30
CA GLU A 115 -1.69 30.87 14.93
C GLU A 115 -0.71 30.32 13.91
N TRP A 116 0.58 30.38 14.21
CA TRP A 116 1.62 29.74 13.39
C TRP A 116 1.51 28.22 13.41
N MET A 117 1.25 27.63 14.57
CA MET A 117 1.08 26.18 14.69
C MET A 117 -0.20 25.68 14.01
N LYS A 118 -1.32 26.43 14.10
CA LYS A 118 -2.55 26.14 13.35
C LYS A 118 -2.30 26.18 11.84
N ALA A 119 -1.60 27.21 11.35
CA ALA A 119 -1.24 27.30 9.94
C ALA A 119 -0.36 26.11 9.49
N PHE A 120 0.58 25.66 10.34
CA PHE A 120 1.36 24.46 10.06
C PHE A 120 0.48 23.20 9.94
N VAL A 121 -0.44 23.00 10.88
CA VAL A 121 -1.31 21.83 10.94
C VAL A 121 -2.32 21.81 9.79
N GLN A 122 -2.82 22.99 9.39
CA GLN A 122 -3.81 23.15 8.33
C GLN A 122 -3.20 23.05 6.92
N ASP A 123 -1.88 23.17 6.80
CA ASP A 123 -1.20 23.11 5.51
C ASP A 123 -0.79 21.67 5.12
N PRO A 124 -1.42 21.05 4.11
CA PRO A 124 -1.13 19.68 3.69
C PRO A 124 0.23 19.52 2.98
N GLU A 125 0.93 20.61 2.70
CA GLU A 125 2.29 20.57 2.15
C GLU A 125 3.37 20.72 3.23
N ALA A 126 3.00 21.18 4.44
CA ALA A 126 3.92 21.27 5.56
C ALA A 126 4.04 19.91 6.24
N ASN A 127 5.26 19.37 6.27
CA ASN A 127 5.52 18.05 6.83
C ASN A 127 6.52 18.15 7.97
N LEU A 128 6.11 17.73 9.16
CA LEU A 128 6.97 17.81 10.33
C LEU A 128 8.24 16.93 10.19
N ASN A 129 8.16 15.86 9.40
CA ASN A 129 9.31 15.02 9.10
C ASN A 129 10.36 15.68 8.21
N ASP A 130 10.02 16.80 7.54
CA ASP A 130 10.98 17.57 6.78
C ASP A 130 11.81 18.51 7.67
N LEU A 131 11.41 18.75 8.94
CA LEU A 131 12.11 19.64 9.87
C LEU A 131 13.37 19.00 10.50
N PRO A 132 14.26 19.78 11.14
CA PRO A 132 15.46 19.25 11.81
C PRO A 132 15.14 18.33 12.99
N THR A 133 15.77 17.15 13.03
CA THR A 133 15.50 16.04 13.99
C THR A 133 15.38 16.41 15.47
N ASN A 134 16.04 17.46 15.93
CA ASN A 134 16.08 17.86 17.33
C ASN A 134 14.92 18.77 17.78
N VAL A 135 14.20 19.43 16.86
CA VAL A 135 13.00 20.22 17.20
C VAL A 135 11.73 19.42 17.01
N ILE A 136 11.81 18.30 16.30
CA ILE A 136 10.63 17.61 15.85
C ILE A 136 9.76 17.06 17.00
N LYS A 137 10.38 16.57 18.08
CA LYS A 137 9.66 16.12 19.29
C LYS A 137 8.89 17.26 19.96
N GLU A 138 9.54 18.41 20.11
CA GLU A 138 8.95 19.62 20.70
C GLU A 138 7.78 20.13 19.84
N PHE A 139 7.97 20.09 18.53
CA PHE A 139 6.95 20.50 17.56
C PHE A 139 5.75 19.56 17.54
N GLY A 140 5.98 18.25 17.64
CA GLY A 140 4.91 17.25 17.73
C GLY A 140 4.00 17.47 18.94
N SER A 141 4.58 17.69 20.13
CA SER A 141 3.82 18.06 21.33
C SER A 141 3.03 19.35 21.14
N ARG A 142 3.62 20.34 20.45
CA ARG A 142 2.95 21.62 20.20
C ARG A 142 1.77 21.50 19.22
N ILE A 143 1.86 20.62 18.22
CA ILE A 143 0.75 20.31 17.31
C ILE A 143 -0.44 19.73 18.09
N GLU A 144 -0.18 18.78 18.99
CA GLU A 144 -1.22 18.16 19.82
C GLU A 144 -1.89 19.19 20.73
N GLU A 145 -1.13 20.10 21.34
CA GLU A 145 -1.64 21.17 22.21
C GLU A 145 -2.61 22.12 21.48
N VAL A 146 -2.35 22.45 20.21
CA VAL A 146 -3.23 23.32 19.42
C VAL A 146 -4.42 22.57 18.80
N GLY A 147 -4.64 21.32 19.22
CA GLY A 147 -5.71 20.45 18.73
C GLY A 147 -5.46 19.89 17.34
N GLY A 148 -4.23 19.96 16.84
CA GLY A 148 -3.83 19.32 15.59
C GLY A 148 -3.55 17.84 15.79
N VAL A 149 -3.97 17.00 14.84
CA VAL A 149 -3.52 15.62 14.79
C VAL A 149 -2.18 15.60 14.05
N PRO A 150 -1.08 15.15 14.67
CA PRO A 150 0.19 14.99 13.98
C PRO A 150 -0.01 14.16 12.71
N GLN A 151 0.31 14.71 11.53
CA GLN A 151 0.24 13.95 10.28
C GLN A 151 1.33 12.87 10.28
N VAL A 152 0.94 11.66 10.66
CA VAL A 152 1.79 10.47 10.59
C VAL A 152 1.66 9.89 9.19
N HIS A 153 2.80 9.69 8.53
CA HIS A 153 2.84 9.03 7.23
C HIS A 153 4.02 8.04 7.17
N VAL A 154 3.90 7.11 6.23
CA VAL A 154 4.96 6.22 5.77
C VAL A 154 5.24 6.49 4.30
N ARG A 155 6.51 6.46 3.94
CA ARG A 155 6.93 6.58 2.54
C ARG A 155 6.87 5.21 1.90
N LEU A 156 5.95 5.04 0.97
CA LEU A 156 5.66 3.80 0.27
C LEU A 156 6.29 3.81 -1.13
N ALA A 157 7.04 2.77 -1.45
CA ALA A 157 7.46 2.47 -2.82
C ALA A 157 6.53 1.41 -3.43
N ILE A 158 6.03 1.64 -4.65
CA ILE A 158 5.31 0.62 -5.43
C ILE A 158 6.31 -0.07 -6.35
N ILE A 159 6.39 -1.40 -6.28
CA ILE A 159 7.28 -2.23 -7.09
C ILE A 159 6.44 -3.16 -7.97
N GLY A 160 6.57 -3.00 -9.29
CA GLY A 160 5.69 -3.63 -10.28
C GLY A 160 4.43 -2.79 -10.47
N CYS A 161 4.42 -1.95 -11.50
CA CYS A 161 3.38 -0.97 -11.80
C CYS A 161 2.30 -1.52 -12.76
N GLY A 162 2.07 -2.83 -12.73
CA GLY A 162 1.08 -3.52 -13.57
C GLY A 162 -0.36 -3.35 -13.08
N ALA A 163 -1.24 -4.25 -13.50
CA ALA A 163 -2.67 -4.17 -13.22
C ALA A 163 -3.01 -4.26 -11.72
N ALA A 164 -2.29 -5.08 -10.97
CA ALA A 164 -2.44 -5.17 -9.52
C ALA A 164 -2.13 -3.82 -8.84
N ALA A 165 -1.14 -3.06 -9.34
CA ALA A 165 -0.81 -1.74 -8.81
C ALA A 165 -1.96 -0.74 -8.96
N ALA A 166 -2.67 -0.76 -10.09
CA ALA A 166 -3.85 0.09 -10.26
C ALA A 166 -4.94 -0.20 -9.22
N ARG A 167 -5.24 -1.49 -8.97
CA ARG A 167 -6.18 -1.89 -7.90
C ARG A 167 -5.70 -1.39 -6.54
N HIS A 168 -4.42 -1.59 -6.23
CA HIS A 168 -3.86 -1.19 -4.95
C HIS A 168 -3.88 0.33 -4.76
N CYS A 169 -3.57 1.13 -5.79
CA CYS A 169 -3.70 2.59 -5.74
C CYS A 169 -5.13 3.01 -5.37
N ALA A 170 -6.14 2.43 -6.01
CA ALA A 170 -7.54 2.73 -5.68
C ALA A 170 -7.88 2.41 -4.22
N SER A 171 -7.36 1.31 -3.67
CA SER A 171 -7.57 0.95 -2.26
C SER A 171 -6.76 1.82 -1.27
N ILE A 172 -5.53 2.22 -1.62
CA ILE A 172 -4.73 3.14 -0.80
C ILE A 172 -5.43 4.50 -0.72
N ALA A 173 -5.91 5.02 -1.85
CA ALA A 173 -6.60 6.32 -1.90
C ALA A 173 -7.84 6.30 -0.99
N ARG A 174 -8.64 5.23 -1.06
CA ARG A 174 -9.79 5.04 -0.19
C ARG A 174 -9.39 4.88 1.28
N TYR A 175 -8.34 4.13 1.58
CA TYR A 175 -7.85 4.01 2.95
C TYR A 175 -7.43 5.37 3.54
N ASN A 176 -6.61 6.13 2.83
CA ASN A 176 -6.16 7.47 3.25
C ASN A 176 -7.37 8.41 3.48
N GLU A 177 -8.38 8.35 2.60
CA GLU A 177 -9.62 9.13 2.73
C GLU A 177 -10.40 8.75 4.00
N HIS A 178 -10.58 7.45 4.28
CA HIS A 178 -11.24 6.97 5.50
C HIS A 178 -10.46 7.32 6.77
N ALA A 179 -9.14 7.19 6.74
CA ALA A 179 -8.25 7.55 7.83
C ALA A 179 -8.11 9.07 8.01
N ARG A 180 -8.62 9.86 7.05
CA ARG A 180 -8.53 11.32 6.99
C ARG A 180 -7.08 11.82 7.11
N ASN A 181 -6.16 11.09 6.50
CA ASN A 181 -4.74 11.43 6.48
C ASN A 181 -4.03 10.84 5.25
N ASP A 182 -2.90 11.43 4.87
CA ASP A 182 -2.02 10.91 3.82
C ASP A 182 -1.08 9.84 4.40
N PHE A 183 -1.61 8.85 5.13
CA PHE A 183 -0.78 7.88 5.86
C PHE A 183 0.17 7.14 4.92
N PHE A 184 -0.32 6.64 3.78
CA PHE A 184 0.56 6.10 2.74
C PHE A 184 0.88 7.20 1.72
N ARG A 185 2.12 7.69 1.76
CA ARG A 185 2.65 8.61 0.74
C ARG A 185 3.49 7.83 -0.25
N ILE A 186 3.05 7.76 -1.50
CA ILE A 186 3.81 7.08 -2.56
C ILE A 186 4.98 7.98 -2.99
N VAL A 187 6.20 7.51 -2.75
CA VAL A 187 7.44 8.27 -3.04
C VAL A 187 8.21 7.72 -4.24
N ALA A 188 7.90 6.49 -4.65
CA ALA A 188 8.51 5.89 -5.83
C ALA A 188 7.60 4.89 -6.54
N LEU A 189 7.76 4.85 -7.86
CA LEU A 189 7.19 3.88 -8.78
C LEU A 189 8.35 3.13 -9.44
N CYS A 190 8.47 1.84 -9.15
CA CYS A 190 9.57 0.99 -9.59
C CYS A 190 9.07 -0.07 -10.58
N ASP A 191 9.33 0.13 -11.87
CA ASP A 191 9.01 -0.85 -12.92
C ASP A 191 10.01 -0.73 -14.08
N PRO A 192 10.51 -1.86 -14.64
CA PRO A 192 11.39 -1.83 -15.81
C PRO A 192 10.69 -1.39 -17.11
N VAL A 193 9.34 -1.32 -17.13
CA VAL A 193 8.52 -0.93 -18.28
C VAL A 193 7.93 0.46 -18.03
N PRO A 194 8.50 1.55 -18.60
CA PRO A 194 8.03 2.92 -18.35
C PRO A 194 6.55 3.15 -18.69
N ALA A 195 6.02 2.44 -19.68
CA ALA A 195 4.60 2.54 -20.06
C ALA A 195 3.65 2.13 -18.92
N ARG A 196 4.06 1.22 -18.03
CA ARG A 196 3.27 0.83 -16.85
C ARG A 196 3.24 1.93 -15.80
N VAL A 197 4.37 2.61 -15.59
CA VAL A 197 4.45 3.77 -14.69
C VAL A 197 3.59 4.91 -15.21
N ALA A 198 3.66 5.19 -16.52
CA ALA A 198 2.80 6.18 -17.16
C ALA A 198 1.32 5.84 -16.97
N ALA A 199 0.91 4.58 -17.18
CA ALA A 199 -0.47 4.15 -16.98
C ALA A 199 -0.97 4.33 -15.53
N LEU A 200 -0.10 4.18 -14.52
CA LEU A 200 -0.47 4.48 -13.13
C LEU A 200 -0.70 5.97 -12.89
N ARG A 201 0.09 6.86 -13.54
CA ARG A 201 -0.09 8.31 -13.42
C ARG A 201 -1.37 8.82 -14.08
N GLU A 202 -1.93 8.06 -15.01
CA GLU A 202 -3.22 8.37 -15.65
C GLU A 202 -4.45 7.86 -14.86
N LEU A 203 -4.26 7.22 -13.70
CA LEU A 203 -5.37 6.76 -12.87
C LEU A 203 -6.17 7.93 -12.30
N PRO A 204 -7.50 7.78 -12.09
CA PRO A 204 -8.31 8.79 -11.40
C PRO A 204 -7.77 9.17 -10.01
N GLU A 205 -7.13 8.22 -9.33
CA GLU A 205 -6.55 8.40 -8.00
C GLU A 205 -5.15 9.02 -8.00
N ALA A 206 -4.52 9.22 -9.17
CA ALA A 206 -3.14 9.66 -9.27
C ALA A 206 -2.90 11.01 -8.58
N ALA A 207 -3.81 11.97 -8.76
CA ALA A 207 -3.76 13.27 -8.11
C ALA A 207 -3.89 13.16 -6.58
N LYS A 208 -4.84 12.33 -6.08
CA LYS A 208 -5.03 12.09 -4.64
C LYS A 208 -3.80 11.46 -4.01
N LEU A 209 -3.12 10.59 -4.74
CA LEU A 209 -1.93 9.86 -4.29
C LEU A 209 -0.61 10.57 -4.59
N ARG A 210 -0.66 11.72 -5.27
CA ARG A 210 0.50 12.50 -5.75
C ARG A 210 1.50 11.65 -6.55
N LEU A 211 1.01 10.81 -7.47
CA LEU A 211 1.87 9.91 -8.27
C LEU A 211 2.82 10.65 -9.22
N ASP A 212 2.51 11.90 -9.57
CA ASP A 212 3.40 12.76 -10.36
C ASP A 212 4.64 13.19 -9.58
N ASP A 213 4.53 13.29 -8.24
CA ASP A 213 5.66 13.62 -7.35
C ASP A 213 6.56 12.39 -7.07
N ALA A 214 6.06 11.18 -7.34
CA ALA A 214 6.77 9.95 -7.06
C ALA A 214 7.94 9.73 -8.03
N ALA A 215 9.10 9.39 -7.49
CA ALA A 215 10.29 9.10 -8.28
C ALA A 215 10.09 7.84 -9.14
N GLU A 216 10.33 7.96 -10.43
CA GLU A 216 10.32 6.83 -11.36
C GLU A 216 11.70 6.17 -11.39
N VAL A 217 11.77 4.88 -11.10
CA VAL A 217 13.02 4.10 -11.09
C VAL A 217 12.85 2.78 -11.85
N PRO A 218 13.81 2.36 -12.69
CA PRO A 218 13.64 1.18 -13.54
C PRO A 218 13.98 -0.15 -12.84
N SER A 219 14.60 -0.10 -11.65
CA SER A 219 15.09 -1.29 -10.96
C SER A 219 15.12 -1.12 -9.44
N ILE A 220 15.23 -2.25 -8.74
CA ILE A 220 15.33 -2.31 -7.27
C ILE A 220 16.61 -1.64 -6.76
N GLU A 221 17.72 -1.81 -7.49
CA GLU A 221 18.99 -1.18 -7.14
C GLU A 221 18.86 0.35 -7.21
N ALA A 222 18.27 0.87 -8.30
CA ALA A 222 18.02 2.30 -8.44
C ALA A 222 17.06 2.82 -7.37
N LEU A 223 16.06 2.03 -6.97
CA LEU A 223 15.15 2.37 -5.87
C LEU A 223 15.92 2.56 -4.56
N PHE A 224 16.81 1.64 -4.20
CA PHE A 224 17.60 1.74 -2.96
C PHE A 224 18.64 2.85 -2.99
N ASP A 225 19.23 3.14 -4.15
CA ASP A 225 20.29 4.14 -4.28
C ASP A 225 19.74 5.58 -4.30
N ARG A 226 18.53 5.78 -4.81
CA ARG A 226 18.01 7.12 -5.16
C ARG A 226 16.84 7.58 -4.30
N VAL A 227 16.12 6.66 -3.65
CA VAL A 227 14.87 6.99 -2.96
C VAL A 227 14.94 6.53 -1.52
N ASP A 228 14.62 7.44 -0.60
CA ASP A 228 14.42 7.09 0.79
C ASP A 228 12.94 6.76 1.04
N PHE A 229 12.66 5.51 1.37
CA PHE A 229 11.31 4.97 1.62
C PHE A 229 11.32 4.09 2.88
N ASP A 230 10.17 3.93 3.54
CA ASP A 230 10.07 3.15 4.78
C ASP A 230 9.48 1.75 4.53
N THR A 231 8.59 1.65 3.54
CA THR A 231 7.84 0.44 3.21
C THR A 231 7.66 0.27 1.70
N ALA A 232 7.44 -0.95 1.24
CA ALA A 232 7.23 -1.26 -0.18
C ALA A 232 5.97 -2.12 -0.39
N ALA A 233 5.25 -1.87 -1.49
CA ALA A 233 4.23 -2.76 -2.02
C ALA A 233 4.78 -3.47 -3.26
N LEU A 234 5.06 -4.77 -3.13
CA LEU A 234 5.62 -5.62 -4.17
C LEU A 234 4.49 -6.37 -4.91
N LEU A 235 4.08 -5.81 -6.04
CA LEU A 235 2.87 -6.19 -6.75
C LEU A 235 3.14 -7.01 -8.02
N GLY A 236 4.39 -7.01 -8.52
CA GLY A 236 4.85 -7.95 -9.54
C GLY A 236 5.38 -9.26 -8.95
N HIS A 237 5.36 -10.36 -9.73
CA HIS A 237 5.92 -11.67 -9.35
C HIS A 237 7.37 -11.84 -9.83
N ALA A 238 7.79 -11.09 -10.86
CA ALA A 238 9.17 -11.11 -11.34
C ALA A 238 10.17 -10.77 -10.23
N HIS A 239 11.21 -11.61 -10.07
CA HIS A 239 12.30 -11.44 -9.10
C HIS A 239 11.86 -11.31 -7.63
N ARG A 240 10.61 -11.68 -7.29
CA ARG A 240 9.99 -11.45 -5.97
C ARG A 240 10.82 -11.95 -4.79
N GLU A 241 11.34 -13.18 -4.85
CA GLU A 241 12.12 -13.76 -3.75
C GLU A 241 13.38 -12.92 -3.46
N GLY A 242 14.10 -12.50 -4.51
CA GLY A 242 15.30 -11.67 -4.37
C GLY A 242 14.96 -10.27 -3.84
N THR A 243 13.93 -9.64 -4.38
CA THR A 243 13.48 -8.31 -3.94
C THR A 243 13.04 -8.30 -2.48
N LEU A 244 12.28 -9.30 -2.03
CA LEU A 244 11.85 -9.40 -0.63
C LEU A 244 13.04 -9.62 0.31
N ALA A 245 13.96 -10.52 -0.03
CA ALA A 245 15.17 -10.74 0.77
C ALA A 245 15.97 -9.43 0.94
N GLU A 246 16.09 -8.66 -0.14
CA GLU A 246 16.84 -7.40 -0.18
C GLU A 246 16.14 -6.26 0.59
N LEU A 247 14.80 -6.21 0.56
CA LEU A 247 13.98 -5.32 1.39
C LEU A 247 14.18 -5.62 2.89
N PHE A 248 14.15 -6.89 3.28
CA PHE A 248 14.32 -7.29 4.69
C PHE A 248 15.74 -7.07 5.18
N ALA A 249 16.76 -7.30 4.35
CA ALA A 249 18.16 -6.99 4.66
C ALA A 249 18.36 -5.50 5.01
N ARG A 250 17.57 -4.61 4.38
CA ARG A 250 17.53 -3.16 4.68
C ARG A 250 16.44 -2.76 5.67
N LYS A 251 15.84 -3.71 6.37
CA LYS A 251 14.82 -3.48 7.42
C LYS A 251 13.59 -2.73 6.91
N LYS A 252 13.23 -2.89 5.64
CA LYS A 252 12.00 -2.32 5.07
C LYS A 252 10.82 -3.23 5.37
N PHE A 253 9.64 -2.63 5.54
CA PHE A 253 8.39 -3.37 5.56
C PHE A 253 7.93 -3.64 4.12
N ALA A 254 7.23 -4.75 3.91
CA ALA A 254 6.76 -5.17 2.61
C ALA A 254 5.32 -5.70 2.67
N LEU A 255 4.46 -5.18 1.80
CA LEU A 255 3.21 -5.82 1.38
C LEU A 255 3.50 -6.56 0.06
N ALA A 256 3.13 -7.82 -0.08
CA ALA A 256 3.38 -8.57 -1.31
C ALA A 256 2.13 -9.30 -1.80
N GLU A 257 1.84 -9.22 -3.11
CA GLU A 257 0.78 -10.02 -3.74
C GLU A 257 1.04 -11.52 -3.59
N PRO A 258 0.02 -12.37 -3.37
CA PRO A 258 0.18 -13.82 -3.47
C PRO A 258 0.51 -14.26 -4.91
N PRO A 259 1.20 -15.40 -5.12
CA PRO A 259 1.90 -16.19 -4.12
C PRO A 259 3.23 -15.55 -3.71
N LEU A 260 3.61 -15.60 -2.42
CA LEU A 260 4.94 -15.13 -1.98
C LEU A 260 6.11 -15.74 -2.76
N ALA A 261 6.00 -17.01 -3.11
CA ALA A 261 6.99 -17.76 -3.88
C ALA A 261 6.29 -18.92 -4.61
N PRO A 262 6.87 -19.50 -5.67
CA PRO A 262 6.27 -20.60 -6.40
C PRO A 262 6.21 -21.92 -5.60
N THR A 263 6.92 -22.01 -4.48
CA THR A 263 6.93 -23.20 -3.62
C THR A 263 6.72 -22.83 -2.16
N LEU A 264 6.12 -23.76 -1.40
CA LEU A 264 5.92 -23.63 0.05
C LEU A 264 7.22 -23.41 0.80
N GLU A 265 8.27 -24.14 0.44
CA GLU A 265 9.57 -24.04 1.10
C GLU A 265 10.20 -22.65 0.91
N ALA A 266 10.14 -22.12 -0.31
CA ALA A 266 10.62 -20.78 -0.63
C ALA A 266 9.84 -19.70 0.13
N ALA A 267 8.51 -19.81 0.17
CA ALA A 267 7.67 -18.90 0.94
C ALA A 267 8.00 -18.97 2.45
N ALA A 268 8.20 -20.18 3.00
CA ALA A 268 8.58 -20.36 4.40
C ALA A 268 9.95 -19.73 4.71
N ARG A 269 10.92 -19.77 3.78
CA ARG A 269 12.19 -19.05 3.93
C ARG A 269 11.99 -17.55 4.00
N LEU A 270 11.16 -16.97 3.12
CA LEU A 270 10.84 -15.53 3.14
C LEU A 270 10.12 -15.11 4.42
N VAL A 271 9.16 -15.93 4.90
CA VAL A 271 8.48 -15.69 6.18
C VAL A 271 9.49 -15.67 7.33
N ARG A 272 10.44 -16.62 7.38
CA ARG A 272 11.52 -16.61 8.37
C ARG A 272 12.39 -15.37 8.26
N LEU A 273 12.85 -15.01 7.05
CA LEU A 273 13.65 -13.81 6.79
C LEU A 273 12.96 -12.54 7.29
N SER A 274 11.65 -12.42 7.07
CA SER A 274 10.88 -11.26 7.51
C SER A 274 10.74 -11.11 9.03
N ARG A 275 11.18 -12.10 9.82
CA ARG A 275 11.08 -12.16 11.29
C ARG A 275 12.44 -12.25 12.01
N GLN A 276 13.57 -12.10 11.31
CA GLN A 276 14.91 -12.44 11.85
C GLN A 276 15.45 -11.52 12.95
N GLU A 277 14.86 -10.34 13.20
CA GLU A 277 15.39 -9.40 14.19
C GLU A 277 15.09 -9.80 15.65
N GLN A 278 15.83 -9.22 16.60
CA GLN A 278 15.57 -9.33 18.04
C GLN A 278 15.37 -7.93 18.63
N PRO A 279 14.17 -7.61 19.18
CA PRO A 279 12.97 -8.46 19.22
C PRO A 279 12.38 -8.73 17.82
N PRO A 280 11.65 -9.83 17.63
CA PRO A 280 11.10 -10.21 16.32
C PRO A 280 10.06 -9.20 15.86
N VAL A 281 10.38 -8.49 14.77
CA VAL A 281 9.46 -7.62 14.04
C VAL A 281 9.08 -8.35 12.76
N GLN A 282 7.79 -8.63 12.55
CA GLN A 282 7.33 -9.16 11.28
C GLN A 282 7.29 -8.03 10.24
N ARG A 283 8.10 -8.14 9.19
CA ARG A 283 8.24 -7.11 8.13
C ARG A 283 7.48 -7.42 6.84
N LEU A 284 6.72 -8.52 6.81
CA LEU A 284 5.97 -8.97 5.64
C LEU A 284 4.48 -9.10 5.97
N LEU A 285 3.64 -8.63 5.05
CA LEU A 285 2.22 -8.94 4.96
C LEU A 285 1.91 -9.43 3.53
N VAL A 286 1.10 -10.47 3.41
CA VAL A 286 0.62 -10.95 2.11
C VAL A 286 -0.71 -10.31 1.79
N ALA A 287 -0.83 -9.76 0.59
CA ALA A 287 -2.03 -9.12 0.06
C ALA A 287 -3.09 -10.13 -0.40
N GLU A 288 -3.40 -11.10 0.44
CA GLU A 288 -4.47 -12.07 0.21
C GLU A 288 -5.78 -11.54 0.83
N THR A 289 -6.82 -11.34 0.03
CA THR A 289 -8.07 -10.72 0.46
C THR A 289 -9.21 -11.72 0.64
N GLY A 290 -9.05 -12.98 0.24
CA GLY A 290 -10.14 -13.97 0.19
C GLY A 290 -10.87 -14.19 1.53
N GLU A 291 -10.20 -14.03 2.66
CA GLU A 291 -10.82 -14.14 4.00
C GLU A 291 -11.53 -12.87 4.47
N HIS A 292 -11.26 -11.73 3.83
CA HIS A 292 -11.82 -10.43 4.16
C HIS A 292 -12.97 -10.01 3.25
N TRP A 293 -13.38 -10.86 2.30
CA TRP A 293 -14.52 -10.56 1.45
C TRP A 293 -15.80 -10.46 2.31
N PRO A 294 -16.54 -9.34 2.24
CA PRO A 294 -17.69 -9.12 3.12
C PRO A 294 -18.76 -10.22 3.05
N ASP A 295 -18.94 -10.80 1.87
CA ASP A 295 -19.88 -11.88 1.60
C ASP A 295 -19.39 -13.25 2.11
N VAL A 296 -18.10 -13.55 2.02
CA VAL A 296 -17.48 -14.72 2.69
C VAL A 296 -17.61 -14.60 4.20
N LEU A 297 -17.34 -13.42 4.78
CA LEU A 297 -17.51 -13.16 6.21
C LEU A 297 -18.98 -13.30 6.65
N ALA A 298 -19.91 -12.77 5.87
CA ALA A 298 -21.34 -12.90 6.12
C ALA A 298 -21.82 -14.36 6.03
N ALA A 299 -21.34 -15.11 5.04
CA ALA A 299 -21.65 -16.53 4.87
C ALA A 299 -21.09 -17.37 6.02
N ALA A 300 -19.83 -17.14 6.42
CA ALA A 300 -19.22 -17.81 7.57
C ALA A 300 -20.00 -17.52 8.86
N GLY A 301 -20.43 -16.27 9.08
CA GLY A 301 -21.26 -15.90 10.23
C GLY A 301 -22.62 -16.61 10.24
N ARG A 302 -23.27 -16.75 9.07
CA ARG A 302 -24.55 -17.48 8.93
C ARG A 302 -24.38 -18.97 9.14
N ALA A 303 -23.33 -19.57 8.58
CA ALA A 303 -23.02 -20.99 8.78
C ALA A 303 -22.75 -21.29 10.27
N ALA A 304 -21.95 -20.45 10.94
CA ALA A 304 -21.68 -20.58 12.37
C ALA A 304 -22.93 -20.42 13.24
N ALA A 305 -23.91 -19.61 12.80
CA ALA A 305 -25.20 -19.47 13.45
C ALA A 305 -26.17 -20.64 13.17
N GLY A 306 -25.75 -21.66 12.42
CA GLY A 306 -26.55 -22.85 12.09
C GLY A 306 -27.60 -22.63 11.00
N ALA A 307 -27.49 -21.57 10.20
CA ALA A 307 -28.51 -21.21 9.21
C ALA A 307 -28.74 -22.27 8.12
N ILE A 308 -27.77 -23.14 7.88
CA ILE A 308 -27.83 -24.28 6.94
C ILE A 308 -27.53 -25.62 7.61
N GLY A 309 -27.59 -25.69 8.94
CA GLY A 309 -27.14 -26.85 9.70
C GLY A 309 -25.63 -27.09 9.60
N GLU A 310 -25.20 -28.35 9.68
CA GLU A 310 -23.80 -28.75 9.48
C GLU A 310 -23.39 -28.55 8.01
N VAL A 311 -22.25 -27.90 7.78
CA VAL A 311 -21.68 -27.68 6.44
C VAL A 311 -21.07 -28.97 5.93
N VAL A 312 -21.51 -29.44 4.77
CA VAL A 312 -21.08 -30.71 4.17
C VAL A 312 -20.24 -30.54 2.92
N ALA A 313 -20.51 -29.50 2.12
CA ALA A 313 -19.78 -29.28 0.88
C ALA A 313 -19.72 -27.81 0.46
N ALA A 314 -18.81 -27.49 -0.47
CA ALA A 314 -18.84 -26.22 -1.18
C ALA A 314 -18.33 -26.34 -2.62
N GLU A 315 -18.82 -25.47 -3.49
CA GLU A 315 -18.33 -25.30 -4.86
C GLU A 315 -17.81 -23.88 -5.03
N GLY A 316 -16.58 -23.73 -5.48
CA GLY A 316 -15.95 -22.45 -5.76
C GLY A 316 -15.51 -22.31 -7.23
N ARG A 317 -15.69 -21.13 -7.81
CA ARG A 317 -15.27 -20.82 -9.19
C ARG A 317 -14.28 -19.65 -9.19
N ALA A 318 -12.99 -19.99 -9.24
CA ALA A 318 -11.88 -19.05 -9.24
C ALA A 318 -11.56 -18.58 -10.67
N VAL A 319 -12.32 -17.61 -11.17
CA VAL A 319 -12.12 -17.06 -12.51
C VAL A 319 -11.36 -15.74 -12.43
N ALA A 320 -10.14 -15.71 -12.97
CA ALA A 320 -9.41 -14.47 -13.23
C ALA A 320 -9.37 -14.17 -14.73
N ALA A 321 -9.62 -12.92 -15.07
CA ALA A 321 -9.54 -12.43 -16.43
C ALA A 321 -8.90 -11.04 -16.47
N GLY A 322 -8.57 -10.58 -17.68
CA GLY A 322 -8.03 -9.24 -17.90
C GLY A 322 -6.52 -9.12 -17.66
N PRO A 323 -6.02 -7.88 -17.53
CA PRO A 323 -4.59 -7.59 -17.49
C PRO A 323 -3.84 -8.30 -16.36
N GLU A 324 -4.36 -8.33 -15.13
CA GLU A 324 -3.69 -8.98 -13.98
C GLU A 324 -3.49 -10.49 -14.21
N ALA A 325 -4.54 -11.20 -14.67
CA ALA A 325 -4.46 -12.61 -14.99
C ALA A 325 -3.44 -12.90 -16.11
N ARG A 326 -3.39 -12.02 -17.12
CA ARG A 326 -2.44 -12.12 -18.22
C ARG A 326 -0.99 -11.89 -17.75
N GLU A 327 -0.77 -10.90 -16.90
CA GLU A 327 0.55 -10.60 -16.33
C GLU A 327 1.05 -11.78 -15.48
N ALA A 328 0.21 -12.32 -14.59
CA ALA A 328 0.54 -13.50 -13.79
C ALA A 328 0.97 -14.69 -14.69
N LEU A 329 0.21 -14.99 -15.74
CA LEU A 329 0.54 -16.06 -16.69
C LEU A 329 1.87 -15.82 -17.42
N VAL A 330 2.14 -14.58 -17.85
CA VAL A 330 3.41 -14.20 -18.50
C VAL A 330 4.60 -14.36 -17.54
N GLU A 331 4.37 -14.12 -16.25
CA GLU A 331 5.35 -14.26 -15.17
C GLU A 331 5.49 -15.70 -14.65
N GLY A 332 4.76 -16.66 -15.24
CA GLY A 332 4.90 -18.07 -14.90
C GLY A 332 3.97 -18.55 -13.77
N ILE A 333 2.99 -17.73 -13.38
CA ILE A 333 2.06 -18.03 -12.28
C ILE A 333 0.73 -18.52 -12.84
N GLY A 334 0.38 -19.76 -12.52
CA GLY A 334 -0.82 -20.42 -13.04
C GLY A 334 -2.10 -20.14 -12.27
N CYS A 335 -3.21 -20.63 -12.80
CA CYS A 335 -4.54 -20.35 -12.24
C CYS A 335 -4.71 -20.90 -10.82
N THR A 336 -3.96 -21.95 -10.43
CA THR A 336 -4.03 -22.47 -9.06
C THR A 336 -3.36 -21.55 -8.05
N LEU A 337 -2.38 -20.76 -8.48
CA LEU A 337 -1.62 -19.86 -7.62
C LEU A 337 -2.14 -18.43 -7.63
N ALA A 338 -2.49 -17.88 -8.81
CA ALA A 338 -2.91 -16.48 -8.92
C ALA A 338 -4.35 -16.28 -8.38
N PRO A 339 -5.43 -16.72 -9.05
CA PRO A 339 -6.75 -16.71 -8.44
C PRO A 339 -6.95 -17.83 -7.43
N GLY A 340 -6.42 -19.03 -7.66
CA GLY A 340 -6.75 -20.22 -6.86
C GLY A 340 -6.49 -20.06 -5.36
N LEU A 341 -5.39 -19.42 -4.95
CA LEU A 341 -5.09 -19.21 -3.52
C LEU A 341 -6.18 -18.39 -2.82
N ARG A 342 -6.73 -17.35 -3.48
CA ARG A 342 -7.81 -16.53 -2.91
C ARG A 342 -9.06 -17.37 -2.61
N TRP A 343 -9.36 -18.36 -3.45
CA TRP A 343 -10.49 -19.26 -3.24
C TRP A 343 -10.18 -20.37 -2.24
N VAL A 344 -8.95 -20.89 -2.22
CA VAL A 344 -8.52 -21.82 -1.16
C VAL A 344 -8.67 -21.15 0.21
N ARG A 345 -8.27 -19.88 0.34
CA ARG A 345 -8.46 -19.06 1.53
C ARG A 345 -9.92 -18.98 1.96
N ALA A 346 -10.80 -18.59 1.03
CA ALA A 346 -12.23 -18.47 1.30
C ALA A 346 -12.88 -19.81 1.68
N LEU A 347 -12.55 -20.90 0.97
CA LEU A 347 -13.06 -22.25 1.27
C LEU A 347 -12.57 -22.75 2.62
N ARG A 348 -11.31 -22.50 2.99
CA ARG A 348 -10.79 -22.84 4.32
C ARG A 348 -11.50 -22.07 5.43
N ARG A 349 -11.83 -20.80 5.19
CA ARG A 349 -12.59 -19.98 6.14
C ARG A 349 -14.00 -20.53 6.37
N LEU A 350 -14.62 -21.07 5.32
CA LEU A 350 -15.99 -21.58 5.35
C LEU A 350 -16.12 -23.02 5.86
N LEU A 351 -15.16 -23.90 5.51
CA LEU A 351 -15.23 -25.35 5.74
C LEU A 351 -14.16 -25.89 6.70
N GLY A 352 -13.17 -25.07 7.08
CA GLY A 352 -12.03 -25.48 7.90
C GLY A 352 -10.80 -25.91 7.09
N PRO A 353 -9.71 -26.34 7.75
CA PRO A 353 -8.44 -26.68 7.11
C PRO A 353 -8.57 -27.80 6.07
N VAL A 354 -7.79 -27.75 4.98
CA VAL A 354 -7.73 -28.84 3.99
C VAL A 354 -6.70 -29.89 4.43
N GLU A 355 -7.08 -31.17 4.37
CA GLU A 355 -6.21 -32.31 4.71
C GLU A 355 -5.67 -33.04 3.48
N GLU A 356 -6.46 -33.14 2.43
CA GLU A 356 -6.08 -33.78 1.17
C GLU A 356 -6.60 -32.99 -0.02
N ALA A 357 -5.84 -33.00 -1.11
CA ALA A 357 -6.21 -32.34 -2.35
C ALA A 357 -5.96 -33.26 -3.55
N CYS A 358 -6.87 -33.23 -4.52
CA CYS A 358 -6.74 -33.90 -5.80
C CYS A 358 -7.21 -32.96 -6.90
N GLY A 359 -6.60 -33.00 -8.08
CA GLY A 359 -7.11 -32.22 -9.19
C GLY A 359 -6.61 -32.68 -10.54
N ALA A 360 -7.18 -32.06 -11.57
CA ALA A 360 -6.75 -32.19 -12.94
C ALA A 360 -6.51 -30.79 -13.52
N ARG A 361 -5.42 -30.64 -14.25
CA ARG A 361 -5.11 -29.41 -14.98
C ARG A 361 -5.25 -29.61 -16.48
N ARG A 362 -5.52 -28.52 -17.18
CA ARG A 362 -5.38 -28.41 -18.62
C ARG A 362 -4.45 -27.25 -18.93
N GLU A 363 -3.49 -27.53 -19.80
CA GLU A 363 -2.65 -26.53 -20.42
C GLU A 363 -3.33 -26.12 -21.74
N LEU A 364 -3.97 -24.95 -21.78
CA LEU A 364 -4.28 -24.36 -23.08
C LEU A 364 -2.99 -23.73 -23.62
N ALA A 365 -2.69 -23.98 -24.90
CA ALA A 365 -1.57 -23.33 -25.58
C ALA A 365 -1.64 -21.83 -25.31
N ALA A 366 -0.55 -21.26 -24.78
CA ALA A 366 -0.46 -19.84 -24.50
C ALA A 366 -0.91 -19.10 -25.76
N VAL A 367 -2.01 -18.36 -25.67
CA VAL A 367 -2.41 -17.44 -26.74
C VAL A 367 -1.23 -16.49 -26.85
N ALA A 368 -0.51 -16.55 -27.97
CA ALA A 368 0.60 -15.65 -28.22
C ALA A 368 0.11 -14.24 -27.89
N PRO A 369 0.84 -13.46 -27.06
CA PRO A 369 0.40 -12.13 -26.71
C PRO A 369 0.05 -11.43 -28.03
N PRO A 370 -1.15 -10.83 -28.17
CA PRO A 370 -1.42 -9.99 -29.33
C PRO A 370 -0.24 -9.03 -29.42
N ALA A 371 0.45 -9.04 -30.57
CA ALA A 371 1.54 -8.13 -30.82
C ALA A 371 0.96 -6.74 -30.58
N GLU A 372 1.32 -6.13 -29.45
CA GLU A 372 0.89 -4.77 -29.15
C GLU A 372 1.44 -3.94 -30.30
N ALA A 373 0.52 -3.48 -31.15
CA ALA A 373 0.83 -2.61 -32.26
C ALA A 373 1.27 -1.28 -31.66
N LEU A 374 2.53 -1.20 -31.25
CA LEU A 374 3.17 0.06 -30.91
C LEU A 374 3.03 0.96 -32.15
N PRO A 375 2.34 2.11 -32.03
CA PRO A 375 2.22 3.03 -33.15
C PRO A 375 3.63 3.61 -33.44
N GLY A 376 4.27 3.12 -34.50
CA GLY A 376 5.50 3.71 -35.05
C GLY A 376 6.77 2.83 -35.12
N GLY A 377 6.73 1.55 -34.73
CA GLY A 377 7.91 0.67 -34.79
C GLY A 377 8.12 0.01 -36.16
N THR A 378 9.27 0.25 -36.80
CA THR A 378 9.69 -0.45 -38.03
C THR A 378 9.84 -1.96 -37.77
N PRO A 379 9.32 -2.84 -38.66
CA PRO A 379 9.32 -4.29 -38.46
C PRO A 379 10.69 -4.87 -38.85
N SER A 380 11.67 -4.84 -37.95
CA SER A 380 12.95 -5.52 -38.19
C SER A 380 13.66 -5.91 -36.91
N GLN A 381 13.02 -6.71 -36.06
CA GLN A 381 13.75 -7.61 -35.16
C GLN A 381 12.98 -8.93 -35.08
N THR A 382 13.50 -9.94 -35.78
CA THR A 382 13.07 -11.33 -35.63
C THR A 382 13.11 -11.73 -34.16
N PRO A 383 12.00 -12.23 -33.58
CA PRO A 383 11.97 -12.65 -32.18
C PRO A 383 12.97 -13.80 -32.01
N THR A 384 14.04 -13.54 -31.27
CA THR A 384 15.02 -14.55 -30.88
C THR A 384 14.31 -15.71 -30.21
N ARG A 385 14.43 -16.88 -30.84
CA ARG A 385 13.75 -18.16 -30.58
C ARG A 385 14.21 -18.84 -29.27
N SER A 386 14.40 -18.06 -28.20
CA SER A 386 15.09 -18.43 -26.96
C SER A 386 14.15 -18.57 -25.76
N ARG A 387 13.08 -19.35 -25.87
CA ARG A 387 12.34 -19.85 -24.69
C ARG A 387 11.75 -21.24 -24.99
N ARG A 388 12.64 -22.21 -25.22
CA ARG A 388 12.27 -23.63 -25.43
C ARG A 388 12.18 -24.43 -24.11
N GLY A 389 11.97 -23.75 -22.99
CA GLY A 389 11.91 -24.38 -21.65
C GLY A 389 11.05 -23.61 -20.64
N ALA A 390 10.14 -22.75 -21.09
CA ALA A 390 9.14 -22.19 -20.18
C ALA A 390 8.24 -23.34 -19.73
N LEU A 391 8.25 -23.66 -18.44
CA LEU A 391 7.36 -24.64 -17.84
C LEU A 391 5.92 -24.30 -18.25
N ALA A 392 5.18 -25.29 -18.72
CA ALA A 392 3.81 -25.10 -19.10
C ALA A 392 3.02 -24.74 -17.83
N VAL A 393 2.47 -23.53 -17.81
CA VAL A 393 1.70 -22.98 -16.71
C VAL A 393 0.24 -23.38 -16.91
N GLU A 394 -0.40 -23.91 -15.87
CA GLU A 394 -1.82 -24.25 -15.95
C GLU A 394 -2.70 -23.00 -16.00
N ASN A 395 -3.66 -22.98 -16.93
CA ASN A 395 -4.66 -21.92 -17.03
C ASN A 395 -6.08 -22.42 -16.72
N VAL A 396 -6.27 -23.74 -16.63
CA VAL A 396 -7.48 -24.36 -16.13
C VAL A 396 -7.11 -25.47 -15.17
N ALA A 397 -7.74 -25.49 -13.99
CA ALA A 397 -7.65 -26.57 -13.04
C ALA A 397 -9.03 -26.84 -12.41
N VAL A 398 -9.34 -28.12 -12.22
CA VAL A 398 -10.49 -28.57 -11.44
C VAL A 398 -9.96 -29.36 -10.27
N CYS A 399 -10.34 -28.95 -9.07
CA CYS A 399 -9.78 -29.42 -7.81
C CYS A 399 -10.88 -29.98 -6.91
N LEU A 400 -10.55 -31.00 -6.14
CA LEU A 400 -11.33 -31.61 -5.08
C LEU A 400 -10.49 -31.51 -3.79
N LEU A 401 -11.05 -30.89 -2.76
CA LEU A 401 -10.40 -30.64 -1.49
C LEU A 401 -11.18 -31.35 -0.38
N ARG A 402 -10.51 -32.19 0.42
CA ARG A 402 -11.10 -32.77 1.63
C ARG A 402 -10.69 -31.93 2.83
N HIS A 403 -11.67 -31.43 3.57
CA HIS A 403 -11.45 -30.62 4.76
C HIS A 403 -11.43 -31.48 6.02
N ALA A 404 -10.78 -30.96 7.06
CA ALA A 404 -10.86 -31.49 8.41
C ALA A 404 -12.32 -31.48 8.87
N GLY A 405 -12.78 -32.58 9.46
CA GLY A 405 -14.20 -32.77 9.80
C GLY A 405 -15.03 -33.44 8.69
N GLY A 406 -14.43 -33.76 7.53
CA GLY A 406 -15.05 -34.60 6.50
C GLY A 406 -15.83 -33.85 5.42
N ALA A 407 -15.96 -32.52 5.53
CA ALA A 407 -16.54 -31.71 4.46
C ALA A 407 -15.67 -31.72 3.20
N VAL A 408 -16.27 -31.52 2.03
CA VAL A 408 -15.57 -31.58 0.73
C VAL A 408 -15.85 -30.32 -0.09
N SER A 409 -14.85 -29.75 -0.73
CA SER A 409 -15.08 -28.68 -1.71
C SER A 409 -14.55 -28.99 -3.10
N THR A 410 -15.22 -28.44 -4.10
CA THR A 410 -14.76 -28.42 -5.49
C THR A 410 -14.32 -27.00 -5.84
N MET A 411 -13.19 -26.86 -6.55
CA MET A 411 -12.71 -25.57 -7.03
C MET A 411 -12.37 -25.62 -8.50
N HIS A 412 -13.00 -24.75 -9.28
CA HIS A 412 -12.74 -24.56 -10.70
C HIS A 412 -11.91 -23.29 -10.89
N ALA A 413 -10.60 -23.44 -11.10
CA ALA A 413 -9.70 -22.32 -11.30
C ALA A 413 -9.42 -22.10 -12.79
N HIS A 414 -9.67 -20.87 -13.25
CA HIS A 414 -9.54 -20.47 -14.65
C HIS A 414 -8.83 -19.12 -14.74
N SER A 415 -7.78 -19.06 -15.55
CA SER A 415 -7.15 -17.80 -15.97
C SER A 415 -7.42 -17.60 -17.45
N CYS A 416 -8.37 -16.74 -17.77
CA CYS A 416 -8.84 -16.48 -19.12
C CYS A 416 -8.21 -15.19 -19.67
N VAL A 417 -7.68 -15.25 -20.88
CA VAL A 417 -7.25 -14.04 -21.61
C VAL A 417 -8.47 -13.31 -22.21
N ALA A 418 -9.58 -14.02 -22.43
CA ALA A 418 -10.79 -13.45 -23.01
C ALA A 418 -11.66 -12.73 -21.95
N PRO A 419 -12.01 -11.45 -22.16
CA PRO A 419 -12.74 -10.63 -21.17
C PRO A 419 -14.21 -11.06 -20.94
N ASN A 420 -14.79 -11.90 -21.80
CA ASN A 420 -16.25 -12.10 -21.85
C ASN A 420 -16.78 -13.37 -21.13
N LEU A 421 -15.93 -14.14 -20.44
CA LEU A 421 -16.37 -15.37 -19.75
C LEU A 421 -16.79 -15.16 -18.28
N ALA A 422 -16.67 -13.94 -17.75
CA ALA A 422 -16.76 -13.66 -16.32
C ALA A 422 -18.18 -13.61 -15.70
N LEU A 423 -19.26 -13.91 -16.44
CA LEU A 423 -20.57 -13.30 -16.12
C LEU A 423 -21.74 -14.21 -15.74
N LEU A 424 -21.60 -15.51 -15.46
CA LEU A 424 -22.82 -16.35 -15.34
C LEU A 424 -22.92 -17.33 -14.16
N LEU A 425 -21.95 -17.44 -13.24
CA LEU A 425 -22.06 -18.41 -12.15
C LEU A 425 -21.64 -17.86 -10.79
N PRO A 426 -22.32 -18.27 -9.70
CA PRO A 426 -21.98 -17.85 -8.35
C PRO A 426 -20.52 -18.17 -8.02
N PRO A 427 -19.78 -17.24 -7.38
CA PRO A 427 -18.39 -17.48 -7.02
C PRO A 427 -18.23 -18.61 -6.00
N ILE A 428 -19.16 -18.77 -5.04
CA ILE A 428 -19.14 -19.85 -4.04
C ILE A 428 -20.58 -20.29 -3.66
N ILE A 429 -20.82 -21.61 -3.64
CA ILE A 429 -22.00 -22.24 -3.05
C ILE A 429 -21.55 -23.09 -1.86
N VAL A 430 -22.20 -22.97 -0.71
CA VAL A 430 -21.92 -23.78 0.49
C VAL A 430 -23.18 -24.59 0.83
N SER A 431 -23.07 -25.90 0.79
CA SER A 431 -24.16 -26.81 1.12
C SER A 431 -24.07 -27.30 2.54
N GLY A 432 -25.20 -27.25 3.23
CA GLY A 432 -25.36 -27.79 4.57
C GLY A 432 -26.55 -28.74 4.67
N THR A 433 -26.63 -29.45 5.78
CA THR A 433 -27.68 -30.45 6.07
C THR A 433 -29.12 -29.89 6.09
N GLN A 434 -29.30 -28.57 6.16
CA GLN A 434 -30.62 -27.91 6.23
C GLN A 434 -30.85 -26.88 5.11
N GLY A 435 -29.93 -26.77 4.16
CA GLY A 435 -30.04 -25.85 3.03
C GLY A 435 -28.68 -25.39 2.49
N ASP A 436 -28.72 -24.42 1.59
CA ASP A 436 -27.53 -23.89 0.92
C ASP A 436 -27.33 -22.41 1.22
N LEU A 437 -26.07 -21.96 1.24
CA LEU A 437 -25.67 -20.56 1.14
C LEU A 437 -25.11 -20.30 -0.25
N VAL A 438 -25.69 -19.34 -0.96
CA VAL A 438 -25.16 -18.84 -2.24
C VAL A 438 -24.50 -17.50 -2.00
N ILE A 439 -23.21 -17.42 -2.33
CA ILE A 439 -22.39 -16.20 -2.24
C ILE A 439 -22.28 -15.63 -3.65
N GLU A 440 -22.82 -14.44 -3.89
CA GLU A 440 -22.87 -13.74 -5.18
C GLU A 440 -22.77 -12.23 -4.98
N ASP A 441 -21.93 -11.56 -5.78
CA ASP A 441 -21.88 -10.10 -5.95
C ASP A 441 -21.96 -9.32 -4.63
N SER A 442 -21.06 -9.64 -3.68
CA SER A 442 -21.02 -9.01 -2.35
C SER A 442 -22.24 -9.30 -1.45
N SER A 443 -22.98 -10.39 -1.71
CA SER A 443 -24.11 -10.82 -0.89
C SER A 443 -24.10 -12.33 -0.61
N ALA A 444 -24.58 -12.73 0.57
CA ALA A 444 -24.77 -14.13 0.94
C ALA A 444 -26.26 -14.40 1.23
N ARG A 445 -26.86 -15.34 0.51
CA ARG A 445 -28.27 -15.71 0.62
C ARG A 445 -28.41 -17.15 1.07
N ALA A 446 -29.23 -17.38 2.10
CA ALA A 446 -29.58 -18.73 2.53
C ALA A 446 -30.83 -19.19 1.81
N SER A 447 -30.79 -20.39 1.25
CA SER A 447 -31.92 -21.13 0.73
C SER A 447 -32.16 -22.32 1.65
N ALA A 448 -33.18 -22.23 2.49
CA ALA A 448 -33.57 -23.37 3.32
C ALA A 448 -34.35 -24.39 2.48
N ASP A 449 -34.08 -25.67 2.70
CA ASP A 449 -34.89 -26.73 2.10
C ASP A 449 -36.30 -26.70 2.69
N ALA A 450 -37.27 -26.24 1.89
CA ALA A 450 -38.68 -26.21 2.27
C ALA A 450 -39.27 -27.61 2.57
N ALA A 451 -38.50 -28.68 2.35
CA ALA A 451 -38.92 -30.07 2.51
C ALA A 451 -39.16 -30.50 3.96
N ALA A 452 -38.69 -29.76 4.97
CA ALA A 452 -38.95 -30.06 6.38
C ALA A 452 -40.26 -29.44 6.92
N ALA A 453 -40.89 -28.51 6.19
CA ALA A 453 -42.21 -27.98 6.54
C ALA A 453 -43.30 -28.88 5.92
N GLY A 454 -43.66 -29.94 6.64
CA GLY A 454 -44.75 -30.83 6.26
C GLY A 454 -46.08 -30.09 6.09
N SER A 455 -46.44 -29.78 4.85
CA SER A 455 -47.83 -29.64 4.43
C SER A 455 -47.95 -29.93 2.94
N ARG A 456 -48.57 -31.08 2.66
CA ARG A 456 -48.92 -31.53 1.30
C ARG A 456 -49.99 -30.60 0.73
N SER A 457 -49.68 -29.92 -0.36
CA SER A 457 -50.67 -29.70 -1.43
C SER A 457 -50.00 -29.94 -2.77
N SER A 458 -50.18 -31.14 -3.32
CA SER A 458 -49.83 -31.47 -4.69
C SER A 458 -50.71 -30.65 -5.64
N GLY A 459 -50.15 -29.56 -6.17
CA GLY A 459 -50.77 -28.76 -7.21
C GLY A 459 -49.76 -28.53 -8.32
N SER A 460 -49.90 -29.28 -9.41
CA SER A 460 -49.25 -29.02 -10.70
C SER A 460 -49.36 -27.53 -11.05
N ARG A 461 -48.24 -26.79 -11.03
CA ARG A 461 -48.18 -25.44 -11.59
C ARG A 461 -47.22 -25.40 -12.77
N ARG A 462 -47.87 -25.35 -13.94
CA ARG A 462 -47.37 -24.79 -15.19
C ARG A 462 -46.75 -23.41 -14.93
N ALA A 463 -45.70 -23.13 -15.67
CA ALA A 463 -45.15 -21.81 -15.87
C ALA A 463 -46.22 -20.83 -16.39
N SER A 464 -46.52 -19.79 -15.64
CA SER A 464 -46.95 -18.48 -16.14
C SER A 464 -47.07 -17.46 -15.00
N SER A 465 -46.35 -16.36 -15.19
CA SER A 465 -46.68 -14.97 -14.84
C SER A 465 -47.18 -14.61 -13.43
N ALA A 466 -46.45 -13.63 -12.87
CA ALA A 466 -46.95 -12.54 -12.05
C ALA A 466 -47.73 -12.94 -10.80
N ASP A 467 -46.99 -13.05 -9.69
CA ASP A 467 -47.60 -12.82 -8.38
C ASP A 467 -46.67 -11.98 -7.50
N THR A 468 -47.07 -10.73 -7.33
CA THR A 468 -46.57 -9.71 -6.42
C THR A 468 -47.13 -9.96 -5.02
N SER A 469 -46.28 -10.32 -4.05
CA SER A 469 -46.43 -10.13 -2.59
C SER A 469 -45.19 -10.69 -1.85
N PRO A 470 -44.91 -10.29 -0.60
CA PRO A 470 -44.57 -8.96 -0.13
C PRO A 470 -43.17 -8.93 0.55
N SER A 471 -42.61 -7.73 0.71
CA SER A 471 -41.46 -7.45 1.59
C SER A 471 -40.14 -8.14 1.20
N SER A 472 -39.59 -7.76 0.05
CA SER A 472 -38.16 -7.49 0.01
C SER A 472 -37.89 -6.41 1.06
N ALA A 473 -37.50 -6.82 2.27
CA ALA A 473 -36.76 -5.94 3.14
C ALA A 473 -35.61 -5.44 2.28
N LYS A 474 -35.69 -4.17 1.83
CA LYS A 474 -34.58 -3.47 1.18
C LYS A 474 -33.40 -3.79 2.05
N ALA A 475 -32.50 -4.65 1.57
CA ALA A 475 -31.24 -4.90 2.22
C ALA A 475 -30.69 -3.50 2.43
N THR A 476 -30.63 -3.08 3.70
CA THR A 476 -30.01 -1.83 4.05
C THR A 476 -28.64 -1.90 3.38
N PRO A 477 -28.26 -0.93 2.53
CA PRO A 477 -26.94 -0.97 1.92
C PRO A 477 -25.95 -1.27 3.04
N PRO A 478 -25.08 -2.28 2.87
CA PRO A 478 -24.16 -2.69 3.92
C PRO A 478 -23.54 -1.41 4.49
N LYS A 479 -23.69 -1.20 5.80
CA LYS A 479 -23.04 -0.08 6.51
C LYS A 479 -21.63 0.02 5.94
N GLU A 480 -21.21 1.21 5.49
CA GLU A 480 -19.91 1.52 4.88
C GLU A 480 -18.79 0.74 5.56
N GLY A 481 -18.57 -0.47 5.06
CA GLY A 481 -17.63 -1.43 5.60
C GLY A 481 -16.45 -1.45 4.66
N LEU A 482 -15.26 -1.53 5.23
CA LEU A 482 -14.03 -1.59 4.44
C LEU A 482 -14.13 -2.76 3.44
N THR A 483 -13.71 -2.54 2.19
CA THR A 483 -13.52 -3.66 1.25
C THR A 483 -12.40 -4.57 1.75
N GLY A 484 -12.30 -5.79 1.21
CA GLY A 484 -11.24 -6.73 1.62
C GLY A 484 -9.83 -6.14 1.47
N GLU A 485 -9.61 -5.38 0.40
CA GLU A 485 -8.35 -4.65 0.14
C GLU A 485 -8.13 -3.50 1.13
N GLU A 486 -9.18 -2.76 1.50
CA GLU A 486 -9.07 -1.66 2.47
C GLU A 486 -8.77 -2.21 3.88
N ALA A 487 -9.39 -3.32 4.26
CA ALA A 487 -9.10 -4.02 5.51
C ALA A 487 -7.64 -4.50 5.55
N LEU A 488 -7.13 -5.01 4.43
CA LEU A 488 -5.73 -5.40 4.28
C LEU A 488 -4.78 -4.18 4.41
N TRP A 489 -5.08 -3.05 3.76
CA TRP A 489 -4.29 -1.83 3.90
C TRP A 489 -4.35 -1.25 5.32
N ALA A 490 -5.47 -1.39 6.02
CA ALA A 490 -5.58 -1.05 7.43
C ALA A 490 -4.71 -1.95 8.31
N LEU A 491 -4.70 -3.26 8.07
CA LEU A 491 -3.81 -4.20 8.75
C LEU A 491 -2.33 -3.88 8.46
N PHE A 492 -2.01 -3.55 7.20
CA PHE A 492 -0.67 -3.12 6.82
C PHE A 492 -0.27 -1.82 7.49
N ALA A 493 -1.18 -0.84 7.59
CA ALA A 493 -0.94 0.41 8.29
C ALA A 493 -0.59 0.17 9.77
N GLY A 494 -1.32 -0.74 10.43
CA GLY A 494 -0.98 -1.20 11.79
C GLY A 494 0.42 -1.81 11.87
N GLN A 495 0.80 -2.65 10.89
CA GLN A 495 2.14 -3.26 10.82
C GLN A 495 3.25 -2.22 10.71
N VAL A 496 3.08 -1.25 9.82
CA VAL A 496 4.11 -0.27 9.50
C VAL A 496 4.08 0.92 10.43
N ARG A 497 3.09 1.04 11.32
CA ARG A 497 2.99 2.12 12.30
C ARG A 497 4.28 2.35 13.11
N PRO A 498 5.06 1.33 13.53
CA PRO A 498 6.36 1.56 14.16
C PRO A 498 7.41 2.19 13.22
N ALA A 499 7.34 1.93 11.91
CA ALA A 499 8.13 2.65 10.90
C ALA A 499 7.48 3.97 10.47
N ALA A 500 6.19 4.14 10.74
CA ALA A 500 5.54 5.41 10.60
C ALA A 500 6.26 6.36 11.52
N ARG A 501 6.83 7.36 10.87
CA ARG A 501 7.56 8.37 11.60
C ARG A 501 6.48 9.14 12.31
N ASN A 502 6.53 9.10 13.64
CA ASN A 502 5.80 10.10 14.38
C ASN A 502 6.30 11.45 13.92
N THR A 503 5.56 12.47 14.29
CA THR A 503 5.96 13.82 13.99
C THR A 503 7.44 14.02 14.24
N ALA A 504 7.99 13.54 15.37
CA ALA A 504 9.40 13.56 15.80
C ALA A 504 10.47 12.85 14.93
N GLY A 505 10.12 12.21 13.80
CA GLY A 505 11.04 11.39 13.02
C GLY A 505 11.54 10.14 13.76
N GLN A 506 10.99 9.87 14.95
CA GLN A 506 11.29 8.69 15.73
C GLN A 506 10.31 7.58 15.34
N PRO A 507 10.78 6.33 15.24
CA PRO A 507 9.87 5.20 15.13
C PRO A 507 8.94 5.20 16.34
N LEU A 508 7.65 5.00 16.12
CA LEU A 508 6.70 4.81 17.21
C LEU A 508 7.13 3.58 18.03
N PRO A 509 6.91 3.59 19.37
CA PRO A 509 7.22 2.43 20.19
C PRO A 509 6.54 1.19 19.60
N PRO A 510 7.20 0.03 19.63
CA PRO A 510 6.63 -1.18 19.07
C PRO A 510 5.33 -1.52 19.82
N GLU A 511 4.20 -1.42 19.13
CA GLU A 511 2.94 -1.99 19.61
C GLU A 511 3.04 -3.52 19.51
N GLU A 512 2.29 -4.22 20.37
CA GLU A 512 2.17 -5.67 20.25
C GLU A 512 1.69 -6.01 18.84
N VAL A 513 2.44 -6.87 18.15
CA VAL A 513 2.09 -7.33 16.80
C VAL A 513 0.69 -7.92 16.85
N PRO A 514 -0.30 -7.37 16.12
CA PRO A 514 -1.66 -7.90 16.13
C PRO A 514 -1.66 -9.39 15.77
N ALA A 515 -2.45 -10.19 16.47
CA ALA A 515 -2.55 -11.63 16.21
C ALA A 515 -2.90 -11.92 14.74
N GLU A 516 -3.74 -11.05 14.14
CA GLU A 516 -4.14 -11.06 12.73
C GLU A 516 -2.94 -10.98 11.78
N LEU A 517 -1.91 -10.21 12.14
CA LEU A 517 -0.71 -10.08 11.31
C LEU A 517 0.06 -11.40 11.24
N ARG A 518 0.16 -12.10 12.38
CA ARG A 518 0.84 -13.39 12.44
C ARG A 518 0.05 -14.46 11.68
N ALA A 519 -1.28 -14.45 11.87
CA ALA A 519 -2.20 -15.33 11.16
C ALA A 519 -2.11 -15.15 9.64
N ASN A 520 -1.98 -13.93 9.12
CA ASN A 520 -1.88 -13.67 7.68
C ASN A 520 -0.79 -14.51 6.97
N LEU A 521 0.43 -14.59 7.56
CA LEU A 521 1.51 -15.39 6.98
C LEU A 521 1.31 -16.90 7.16
N GLU A 522 0.79 -17.32 8.31
CA GLU A 522 0.54 -18.73 8.61
C GLU A 522 -0.56 -19.29 7.70
N GLU A 523 -1.64 -18.53 7.52
CA GLU A 523 -2.71 -18.85 6.59
C GLU A 523 -2.19 -18.93 5.15
N HIS A 524 -1.31 -18.01 4.73
CA HIS A 524 -0.67 -18.04 3.39
C HIS A 524 0.19 -19.27 3.15
N LEU A 525 0.98 -19.67 4.14
CA LEU A 525 1.74 -20.91 4.05
C LEU A 525 0.83 -22.13 3.96
N ALA A 526 -0.28 -22.13 4.70
CA ALA A 526 -1.24 -23.23 4.63
C ALA A 526 -1.98 -23.28 3.26
N ASP A 527 -2.26 -22.14 2.61
CA ASP A 527 -2.81 -22.14 1.26
C ASP A 527 -1.81 -22.65 0.22
N LEU A 528 -0.55 -22.23 0.35
CA LEU A 528 0.53 -22.75 -0.50
C LEU A 528 0.75 -24.25 -0.32
N ALA A 529 0.51 -24.79 0.88
CA ALA A 529 0.56 -26.22 1.11
C ALA A 529 -0.55 -26.97 0.33
N VAL A 530 -1.75 -26.39 0.25
CA VAL A 530 -2.84 -26.92 -0.59
C VAL A 530 -2.46 -26.86 -2.06
N ALA A 531 -1.95 -25.72 -2.53
CA ALA A 531 -1.51 -25.58 -3.93
C ALA A 531 -0.39 -26.58 -4.29
N GLN A 532 0.57 -26.79 -3.38
CA GLN A 532 1.62 -27.79 -3.58
C GLN A 532 1.08 -29.22 -3.65
N ALA A 533 0.10 -29.56 -2.80
CA ALA A 533 -0.58 -30.86 -2.87
C ALA A 533 -1.34 -31.03 -4.19
N LEU A 534 -2.03 -29.98 -4.66
CA LEU A 534 -2.68 -29.96 -5.97
C LEU A 534 -1.68 -30.18 -7.11
N HIS A 535 -0.54 -29.50 -7.10
CA HIS A 535 0.50 -29.68 -8.12
C HIS A 535 1.04 -31.10 -8.15
N ARG A 536 1.29 -31.72 -6.99
CA ARG A 536 1.66 -33.15 -6.92
C ARG A 536 0.53 -34.03 -7.48
N SER A 537 -0.71 -33.73 -7.13
CA SER A 537 -1.87 -34.50 -7.58
C SER A 537 -2.07 -34.45 -9.10
N PHE A 538 -1.66 -33.37 -9.76
CA PHE A 538 -1.70 -33.27 -11.23
C PHE A 538 -0.80 -34.30 -11.90
N GLU A 539 0.30 -34.68 -11.24
CA GLU A 539 1.24 -35.68 -11.73
C GLU A 539 0.80 -37.10 -11.33
N THR A 540 0.40 -37.29 -10.07
CA THR A 540 0.08 -38.62 -9.52
C THR A 540 -1.34 -39.08 -9.82
N ARG A 541 -2.26 -38.14 -10.12
CA ARG A 541 -3.71 -38.35 -10.27
C ARG A 541 -4.36 -39.00 -9.05
N ARG A 542 -3.87 -38.65 -7.86
CA ARG A 542 -4.32 -39.19 -6.57
C ARG A 542 -4.59 -38.06 -5.60
N PHE A 543 -5.31 -38.37 -4.52
CA PHE A 543 -5.37 -37.49 -3.36
C PHE A 543 -3.99 -37.41 -2.71
N GLU A 544 -3.49 -36.19 -2.58
CA GLU A 544 -2.23 -35.87 -1.94
C GLU A 544 -2.50 -35.22 -0.59
N ALA A 545 -1.79 -35.67 0.45
CA ALA A 545 -1.90 -35.08 1.77
C ALA A 545 -1.32 -33.65 1.79
N VAL A 546 -2.05 -32.71 2.40
CA VAL A 546 -1.60 -31.34 2.62
C VAL A 546 -0.58 -31.33 3.75
N SER A 547 0.68 -31.15 3.40
CA SER A 547 1.79 -31.16 4.37
C SER A 547 1.73 -29.93 5.26
N ARG A 548 1.71 -30.11 6.58
CA ARG A 548 1.89 -29.01 7.54
C ARG A 548 3.39 -28.73 7.68
N LEU A 549 3.78 -27.46 7.58
CA LEU A 549 5.13 -27.06 7.98
C LEU A 549 5.26 -27.31 9.48
N SER A 550 6.09 -28.29 9.84
CA SER A 550 6.44 -28.64 11.23
C SER A 550 7.36 -27.62 11.87
#